data_AF-A0A0K2V4H8-F1
#
_entry.id   AF-A0A0K2V4H8-F1
#
_cell.length_a   1.000
_cell.length_b   1.000
_cell.length_c   1.000
_cell.angle_alpha   90.00
_cell.angle_beta   90.00
_cell.angle_gamma   90.00
#
_symmetry.space_group_name_H-M   'P 1'
#
loop_
_entity.id
_entity.type
_entity.pdbx_description
1 polymer ?
#
loop_
_entity_poly.entity_id
_entity_poly.type
_entity_poly.pdbx_seq_one_letter_code
_entity_poly.pdbx_strand_id
1 'polypeptide(L)'
;MKLNLRISVNFSLLVLFITLERRVEGGSNCIPLTECSPLKYFLKHRGSRIKYDRFRINNILWKKRCGFDPYQNTPKVNCPDKEYPVRETNPVQAKSSGVINGKITRDVCMGSLRIHHNHVRDGSDIKINVLSGRKYYDLIKYLKYREVFRIEVIGNCCWKINERTRHRGKTQLLHGGFDDEPDIQPKSVQVFMCQYL
;
A
#
# COMPACT_ATOMS: atom_id res chain seq x y z
N MET A 1 -50.49 49.96 14.25
CA MET A 1 -49.15 50.18 14.82
C MET A 1 -48.14 49.41 13.95
N LYS A 2 -47.34 50.11 13.13
CA LYS A 2 -46.35 49.49 12.23
C LYS A 2 -44.99 49.43 12.94
N LEU A 3 -44.52 48.24 13.29
CA LEU A 3 -43.18 48.02 13.82
C LEU A 3 -42.17 47.99 12.67
N ASN A 4 -41.37 49.04 12.55
CA ASN A 4 -40.19 49.09 11.69
C ASN A 4 -38.99 48.50 12.45
N LEU A 5 -38.65 47.24 12.17
CA LEU A 5 -37.46 46.60 12.71
C LEU A 5 -36.26 46.90 11.80
N ARG A 6 -35.41 47.86 12.18
CA ARG A 6 -34.13 48.13 11.51
C ARG A 6 -33.08 47.16 12.03
N ILE A 7 -32.77 46.12 11.25
CA ILE A 7 -31.63 45.23 11.52
C ILE A 7 -30.37 45.92 11.00
N SER A 8 -29.61 46.52 11.92
CA SER A 8 -28.25 47.04 11.67
C SER A 8 -27.28 45.85 11.61
N VAL A 9 -27.02 45.34 10.41
CA VAL A 9 -26.00 44.30 10.21
C VAL A 9 -24.62 44.98 10.26
N ASN A 10 -23.89 44.79 11.36
CA ASN A 10 -22.52 45.26 11.52
C ASN A 10 -21.60 44.59 10.49
N PHE A 11 -21.26 45.32 9.43
CA PHE A 11 -20.40 44.87 8.32
C PHE A 11 -18.96 44.53 8.76
N SER A 12 -18.52 44.96 9.95
CA SER A 12 -17.17 44.70 10.47
C SER A 12 -16.91 43.26 10.94
N LEU A 13 -17.94 42.42 11.08
CA LEU A 13 -17.78 41.01 11.45
C LEU A 13 -17.66 40.07 10.24
N LEU A 14 -17.91 40.56 9.02
CA LEU A 14 -17.81 39.75 7.80
C LEU A 14 -16.37 39.64 7.26
N VAL A 15 -15.45 40.50 7.70
CA VAL A 15 -14.07 40.55 7.19
C VAL A 15 -13.13 39.58 7.93
N LEU A 16 -13.54 39.05 9.09
CA LEU A 16 -12.71 38.14 9.89
C LEU A 16 -12.78 36.66 9.49
N PHE A 17 -13.62 36.31 8.50
CA PHE A 17 -13.69 34.96 7.94
C PHE A 17 -12.83 34.76 6.68
N ILE A 18 -12.13 35.79 6.18
CA ILE A 18 -11.54 35.76 4.82
C ILE A 18 -10.09 35.21 4.75
N THR A 19 -9.29 35.11 5.82
CA THR A 19 -7.84 34.83 5.61
C THR A 19 -7.18 33.87 6.61
N LEU A 20 -7.90 32.81 7.02
CA LEU A 20 -7.24 31.62 7.58
C LEU A 20 -7.20 30.48 6.54
N GLU A 21 -6.84 30.82 5.30
CA GLU A 21 -6.15 29.88 4.42
C GLU A 21 -4.78 29.61 5.04
N ARG A 22 -4.78 28.74 6.05
CA ARG A 22 -3.58 28.07 6.53
C ARG A 22 -2.99 27.40 5.30
N ARG A 23 -1.98 28.02 4.70
CA ARG A 23 -1.15 27.38 3.65
C ARG A 23 -0.61 26.12 4.30
N VAL A 24 -1.29 25.00 4.06
CA VAL A 24 -0.76 23.69 4.32
C VAL A 24 0.46 23.65 3.41
N GLU A 25 1.64 23.87 3.99
CA GLU A 25 2.90 23.70 3.28
C GLU A 25 2.82 22.31 2.65
N GLY A 26 2.67 22.31 1.33
CA GLY A 26 2.40 21.10 0.57
C GLY A 26 3.57 20.16 0.81
N GLY A 27 3.37 19.13 1.64
CA GLY A 27 4.29 18.01 1.70
C GLY A 27 4.53 17.54 0.27
N SER A 28 5.78 17.27 -0.08
CA SER A 28 6.29 17.11 -1.45
C SER A 28 5.57 16.09 -2.35
N ASN A 29 4.57 15.37 -1.82
CA ASN A 29 3.93 14.20 -2.42
C ASN A 29 2.38 14.30 -2.38
N CYS A 30 1.82 15.49 -2.59
CA CYS A 30 0.38 15.71 -2.64
C CYS A 30 -0.18 15.49 -4.05
N ILE A 31 -0.60 14.27 -4.37
CA ILE A 31 -1.06 13.86 -5.70
C ILE A 31 -2.56 13.56 -5.73
N PRO A 32 -3.24 13.57 -6.89
CA PRO A 32 -4.62 13.10 -7.01
C PRO A 32 -4.81 11.69 -6.43
N LEU A 33 -5.91 11.47 -5.72
CA LEU A 33 -6.23 10.17 -5.10
C LEU A 33 -6.24 9.01 -6.11
N THR A 34 -6.57 9.30 -7.36
CA THR A 34 -6.57 8.35 -8.48
C THR A 34 -5.17 7.88 -8.90
N GLU A 35 -4.12 8.65 -8.58
CA GLU A 35 -2.72 8.36 -8.90
C GLU A 35 -2.00 7.63 -7.76
N CYS A 36 -2.53 7.69 -6.53
CA CYS A 36 -1.93 7.02 -5.38
C CYS A 36 -2.28 5.53 -5.32
N SER A 37 -1.43 4.67 -5.88
CA SER A 37 -1.66 3.20 -6.00
C SER A 37 -2.18 2.54 -4.70
N PRO A 38 -1.57 2.74 -3.51
CA PRO A 38 -2.06 2.10 -2.29
C PRO A 38 -3.45 2.57 -1.86
N LEU A 39 -3.78 3.85 -2.06
CA LEU A 39 -5.08 4.39 -1.68
C LEU A 39 -6.16 4.07 -2.71
N LYS A 40 -5.80 4.03 -4.00
CA LYS A 40 -6.65 3.52 -5.08
C LYS A 40 -7.06 2.07 -4.83
N TYR A 41 -6.17 1.24 -4.29
CA TYR A 41 -6.49 -0.12 -3.91
C TYR A 41 -7.59 -0.20 -2.85
N PHE A 42 -7.53 0.63 -1.80
CA PHE A 42 -8.59 0.69 -0.79
C PHE A 42 -9.94 1.12 -1.36
N LEU A 43 -9.94 2.03 -2.35
CA LEU A 43 -11.18 2.46 -3.02
C LEU A 43 -11.79 1.34 -3.87
N LYS A 44 -10.96 0.63 -4.65
CA LYS A 44 -11.41 -0.47 -5.52
C LYS A 44 -12.07 -1.59 -4.72
N HIS A 45 -11.56 -1.85 -3.52
CA HIS A 45 -12.03 -2.93 -2.66
C HIS A 45 -12.90 -2.44 -1.50
N ARG A 46 -13.48 -1.24 -1.63
CA ARG A 46 -14.38 -0.69 -0.62
C ARG A 46 -15.64 -1.55 -0.55
N GLY A 47 -15.81 -2.30 0.54
CA GLY A 47 -16.96 -3.18 0.76
C GLY A 47 -16.78 -4.63 0.30
N SER A 48 -15.58 -5.04 -0.11
CA SER A 48 -15.25 -6.45 -0.36
C SER A 48 -14.66 -7.12 0.88
N ARG A 49 -14.12 -8.35 0.72
CA ARG A 49 -13.52 -9.23 1.75
C ARG A 49 -12.37 -8.64 2.56
N ILE A 50 -12.00 -7.39 2.33
CA ILE A 50 -10.92 -6.75 3.06
C ILE A 50 -11.25 -6.64 4.54
N LYS A 51 -10.29 -6.93 5.41
CA LYS A 51 -10.35 -6.74 6.89
C LYS A 51 -10.61 -5.30 7.34
N TYR A 52 -10.85 -4.38 6.41
CA TYR A 52 -11.04 -2.96 6.61
C TYR A 52 -12.49 -2.62 6.35
N ASP A 53 -13.20 -2.25 7.42
CA ASP A 53 -14.53 -1.69 7.26
C ASP A 53 -14.47 -0.32 6.52
N ARG A 54 -15.64 0.10 6.05
CA ARG A 54 -15.80 1.38 5.33
C ARG A 54 -15.35 2.58 6.19
N PHE A 55 -15.50 2.50 7.51
CA PHE A 55 -15.15 3.58 8.43
C PHE A 55 -13.62 3.75 8.54
N ARG A 56 -12.88 2.65 8.67
CA ARG A 56 -11.42 2.61 8.72
C ARG A 56 -10.82 3.11 7.41
N ILE A 57 -11.36 2.71 6.26
CA ILE A 57 -10.94 3.22 4.94
C ILE A 57 -11.16 4.73 4.85
N ASN A 58 -12.35 5.22 5.21
CA ASN A 58 -12.65 6.66 5.19
C ASN A 58 -11.71 7.45 6.13
N ASN A 59 -11.41 6.90 7.31
CA ASN A 59 -10.49 7.52 8.26
C ASN A 59 -9.06 7.61 7.71
N ILE A 60 -8.57 6.56 7.05
CA ILE A 60 -7.27 6.57 6.37
C ILE A 60 -7.24 7.64 5.27
N LEU A 61 -8.25 7.67 4.40
CA LEU A 61 -8.36 8.65 3.31
C LEU A 61 -8.42 10.09 3.85
N TRP A 62 -9.20 10.32 4.91
CA TRP A 62 -9.32 11.62 5.55
C TRP A 62 -7.99 12.11 6.12
N LYS A 63 -7.28 11.26 6.88
CA LYS A 63 -5.97 11.58 7.44
C LYS A 63 -4.90 11.84 6.38
N LYS A 64 -5.05 11.25 5.18
CA LYS A 64 -4.12 11.44 4.06
C LYS A 64 -4.48 12.62 3.18
N ARG A 65 -5.64 13.25 3.34
CA ARG A 65 -6.05 14.40 2.54
C ARG A 65 -5.06 15.55 2.71
N CYS A 66 -4.55 16.06 1.60
CA CYS A 66 -3.64 17.22 1.57
C CYS A 66 -4.19 18.38 0.73
N GLY A 67 -5.30 18.18 0.02
CA GLY A 67 -5.93 19.24 -0.77
C GLY A 67 -7.06 18.76 -1.66
N PHE A 68 -7.37 19.57 -2.67
CA PHE A 68 -8.35 19.27 -3.71
C PHE A 68 -7.83 19.83 -5.04
N ASP A 69 -8.00 19.09 -6.14
CA ASP A 69 -7.69 19.54 -7.49
C ASP A 69 -8.96 20.15 -8.13
N PRO A 70 -9.03 21.47 -8.33
CA PRO A 70 -10.21 22.10 -8.90
C PRO A 70 -10.36 21.79 -10.40
N TYR A 71 -9.26 21.49 -11.11
CA TYR A 71 -9.28 21.24 -12.55
C TYR A 71 -9.81 19.84 -12.86
N GLN A 72 -9.39 18.85 -12.06
CA GLN A 72 -9.85 17.46 -12.20
C GLN A 72 -11.10 17.15 -11.37
N ASN A 73 -11.50 18.06 -10.46
CA ASN A 73 -12.55 17.83 -9.48
C ASN A 73 -12.28 16.58 -8.61
N THR A 74 -11.02 16.38 -8.19
CA THR A 74 -10.58 15.19 -7.42
C THR A 74 -9.88 15.56 -6.12
N PRO A 75 -10.07 14.79 -5.03
CA PRO A 75 -9.33 15.00 -3.80
C PRO A 75 -7.84 14.66 -3.97
N LYS A 76 -6.96 15.46 -3.36
CA LYS A 76 -5.52 15.17 -3.31
C LYS A 76 -5.14 14.54 -1.97
N VAL A 77 -4.19 13.62 -2.02
CA VAL A 77 -3.72 12.85 -0.87
C VAL A 77 -2.19 12.79 -0.82
N ASN A 78 -1.65 12.73 0.39
CA ASN A 78 -0.24 12.52 0.64
C ASN A 78 0.09 11.03 0.42
N CYS A 79 0.64 10.70 -0.75
CA CYS A 79 0.91 9.33 -1.13
C CYS A 79 2.27 8.85 -0.59
N PRO A 80 2.36 7.62 -0.04
CA PRO A 80 3.65 7.06 0.36
C PRO A 80 4.45 6.67 -0.89
N ASP A 81 5.27 7.59 -1.38
CA ASP A 81 6.09 7.35 -2.59
C ASP A 81 7.42 6.65 -2.25
N LYS A 82 7.73 6.50 -0.96
CA LYS A 82 8.97 5.85 -0.51
C LYS A 82 8.76 4.34 -0.43
N GLU A 83 9.31 3.65 -1.41
CA GLU A 83 9.59 2.22 -1.33
C GLU A 83 10.79 1.98 -0.41
N TYR A 84 10.65 1.05 0.53
CA TYR A 84 11.71 0.67 1.45
C TYR A 84 12.28 -0.69 1.05
N PRO A 85 13.48 -0.74 0.43
CA PRO A 85 14.13 -2.02 0.18
C PRO A 85 14.46 -2.68 1.51
N VAL A 86 13.99 -3.90 1.70
CA VAL A 86 14.14 -4.61 2.98
C VAL A 86 15.57 -5.06 3.23
N ARG A 87 16.32 -5.29 2.13
CA ARG A 87 17.78 -5.41 2.03
C ARG A 87 18.19 -5.09 0.60
N GLU A 88 19.29 -4.36 0.41
CA GLU A 88 19.96 -4.32 -0.90
C GLU A 88 20.57 -5.70 -1.15
N THR A 89 19.85 -6.53 -1.87
CA THR A 89 20.38 -7.78 -2.41
C THR A 89 20.35 -7.66 -3.92
N ASN A 90 21.46 -8.08 -4.55
CA ASN A 90 21.51 -8.28 -5.99
C ASN A 90 20.24 -9.01 -6.46
N PRO A 91 19.69 -8.65 -7.63
CA PRO A 91 18.45 -9.24 -8.14
C PRO A 91 18.53 -10.76 -8.07
N VAL A 92 17.51 -11.37 -7.49
CA VAL A 92 17.45 -12.82 -7.36
C VAL A 92 17.47 -13.45 -8.73
N GLN A 93 18.49 -14.28 -8.96
CA GLN A 93 18.44 -15.34 -9.95
C GLN A 93 18.21 -16.63 -9.18
N ALA A 94 16.99 -17.18 -9.14
CA ALA A 94 16.83 -18.56 -8.64
C ALA A 94 17.30 -19.51 -9.75
N LYS A 95 18.30 -20.36 -9.48
CA LYS A 95 18.76 -21.38 -10.42
C LYS A 95 18.26 -22.73 -9.92
N SER A 96 17.44 -23.41 -10.70
CA SER A 96 17.18 -24.84 -10.55
C SER A 96 18.18 -25.56 -11.44
N SER A 97 19.09 -26.32 -10.84
CA SER A 97 20.02 -27.15 -11.59
C SER A 97 19.38 -28.53 -11.76
N GLY A 98 18.68 -28.73 -12.86
CA GLY A 98 18.24 -30.05 -13.33
C GLY A 98 18.94 -30.36 -14.65
N VAL A 99 19.33 -31.62 -14.85
CA VAL A 99 19.83 -32.10 -16.15
C VAL A 99 18.66 -32.79 -16.85
N ILE A 100 18.04 -32.12 -17.82
CA ILE A 100 17.06 -32.73 -18.72
C ILE A 100 17.73 -32.81 -20.10
N ASN A 101 17.97 -34.02 -20.60
CA ASN A 101 18.55 -34.28 -21.93
C ASN A 101 19.87 -33.55 -22.24
N GLY A 102 20.75 -33.38 -21.24
CA GLY A 102 22.06 -32.72 -21.42
C GLY A 102 22.00 -31.22 -21.74
N LYS A 103 20.81 -30.63 -21.88
CA LYS A 103 20.61 -29.18 -22.01
C LYS A 103 20.25 -28.61 -20.64
N ILE A 104 21.16 -27.84 -20.06
CA ILE A 104 20.90 -27.06 -18.85
C ILE A 104 19.99 -25.90 -19.24
N THR A 105 18.66 -26.06 -19.17
CA THR A 105 17.73 -24.94 -19.24
C THR A 105 17.75 -24.22 -17.90
N ARG A 106 18.38 -23.05 -17.85
CA ARG A 106 18.33 -22.19 -16.66
C ARG A 106 17.06 -21.36 -16.75
N ASP A 107 15.98 -21.84 -16.17
CA ASP A 107 14.83 -20.98 -15.93
C ASP A 107 15.24 -19.92 -14.90
N VAL A 108 15.51 -18.71 -15.39
CA VAL A 108 15.88 -17.58 -14.54
C VAL A 108 14.60 -16.89 -14.11
N CYS A 109 14.28 -17.10 -12.84
CA CYS A 109 13.27 -16.33 -12.12
C CYS A 109 13.87 -14.95 -11.81
N MET A 110 13.23 -13.87 -12.27
CA MET A 110 13.53 -12.48 -11.95
C MET A 110 12.26 -11.77 -11.47
N GLY A 111 12.30 -11.22 -10.26
CA GLY A 111 11.16 -10.51 -9.72
C GLY A 111 11.37 -9.99 -8.31
N SER A 112 10.39 -9.24 -7.82
CA SER A 112 10.32 -8.72 -6.46
C SER A 112 8.92 -8.87 -5.89
N LEU A 113 8.82 -8.87 -4.55
CA LEU A 113 7.55 -8.84 -3.83
C LEU A 113 7.39 -7.47 -3.18
N ARG A 114 6.34 -6.73 -3.53
CA ARG A 114 5.95 -5.53 -2.79
C ARG A 114 4.92 -5.90 -1.74
N ILE A 115 5.19 -5.52 -0.50
CA ILE A 115 4.29 -5.74 0.63
C ILE A 115 3.79 -4.38 1.09
N HIS A 116 2.51 -4.11 0.85
CA HIS A 116 1.83 -2.91 1.32
C HIS A 116 1.26 -3.19 2.70
N HIS A 117 1.66 -2.36 3.65
CA HIS A 117 1.26 -2.55 5.03
C HIS A 117 1.08 -1.22 5.73
N ASN A 118 0.24 -1.21 6.75
CA ASN A 118 -0.02 -0.06 7.58
C ASN A 118 -0.01 -0.46 9.05
N HIS A 119 0.05 0.53 9.93
CA HIS A 119 0.08 0.29 11.36
C HIS A 119 -1.32 -0.09 11.87
N VAL A 120 -1.41 -1.14 12.70
CA VAL A 120 -2.68 -1.81 13.07
C VAL A 120 -3.64 -0.84 13.75
N ARG A 121 -3.15 0.06 14.62
CA ARG A 121 -4.02 0.93 15.42
C ARG A 121 -4.65 2.08 14.65
N ASP A 122 -3.87 2.77 13.83
CA ASP A 122 -4.26 4.05 13.23
C ASP A 122 -4.56 3.92 11.72
N GLY A 123 -4.03 2.88 11.07
CA GLY A 123 -4.16 2.62 9.64
C GLY A 123 -3.46 3.62 8.72
N SER A 124 -3.00 4.75 9.26
CA SER A 124 -2.51 5.90 8.49
C SER A 124 -1.05 5.78 8.05
N ASP A 125 -0.20 5.04 8.77
CA ASP A 125 1.20 4.87 8.40
C ASP A 125 1.41 3.76 7.34
N ILE A 126 0.89 4.01 6.14
CA ILE A 126 1.04 3.15 4.97
C ILE A 126 2.49 3.21 4.49
N LYS A 127 3.10 2.04 4.32
CA LYS A 127 4.44 1.86 3.76
C LYS A 127 4.46 0.68 2.80
N ILE A 128 5.46 0.70 1.93
CA ILE A 128 5.70 -0.33 0.92
C ILE A 128 7.08 -0.90 1.15
N ASN A 129 7.15 -2.18 1.49
CA ASN A 129 8.40 -2.91 1.59
C ASN A 129 8.64 -3.69 0.31
N VAL A 130 9.83 -3.56 -0.28
CA VAL A 130 10.20 -4.29 -1.49
C VAL A 130 11.20 -5.39 -1.14
N LEU A 131 10.83 -6.62 -1.47
CA LEU A 131 11.65 -7.81 -1.25
C LEU A 131 12.23 -8.28 -2.58
N SER A 132 13.54 -8.19 -2.73
CA SER A 132 14.24 -8.64 -3.94
C SER A 132 15.06 -9.91 -3.73
N GLY A 133 15.21 -10.40 -2.49
CA GLY A 133 16.04 -11.54 -2.09
C GLY A 133 15.33 -12.90 -2.13
N ARG A 134 16.09 -14.01 -2.18
CA ARG A 134 15.51 -15.36 -2.39
C ARG A 134 14.62 -15.82 -1.24
N LYS A 135 14.98 -15.47 0.00
CA LYS A 135 14.33 -15.95 1.22
C LYS A 135 14.41 -14.89 2.30
N TYR A 136 13.32 -14.75 3.05
CA TYR A 136 13.21 -13.91 4.23
C TYR A 136 12.59 -14.74 5.35
N TYR A 137 13.43 -15.22 6.27
CA TYR A 137 13.02 -16.11 7.37
C TYR A 137 12.23 -15.39 8.47
N ASP A 138 12.37 -14.07 8.58
CA ASP A 138 11.73 -13.25 9.61
C ASP A 138 11.38 -11.87 9.05
N LEU A 139 10.10 -11.72 8.69
CA LEU A 139 9.51 -10.43 8.32
C LEU A 139 8.96 -9.66 9.52
N ILE A 140 8.90 -10.26 10.72
CA ILE A 140 8.32 -9.60 11.91
C ILE A 140 9.07 -8.32 12.24
N LYS A 141 10.39 -8.30 12.05
CA LYS A 141 11.20 -7.11 12.26
C LYS A 141 10.79 -5.90 11.39
N TYR A 142 10.21 -6.14 10.22
CA TYR A 142 9.72 -5.08 9.32
C TYR A 142 8.22 -4.83 9.45
N LEU A 143 7.46 -5.85 9.85
CA LEU A 143 6.00 -5.84 9.98
C LEU A 143 5.53 -5.74 11.45
N LYS A 144 6.39 -5.30 12.36
CA LYS A 144 6.06 -5.18 13.79
C LYS A 144 4.92 -4.17 13.96
N TYR A 145 3.82 -4.60 14.57
CA TYR A 145 2.58 -3.83 14.75
C TYR A 145 1.94 -3.34 13.44
N ARG A 146 2.16 -4.08 12.35
CA ARG A 146 1.63 -3.75 11.03
C ARG A 146 0.81 -4.88 10.45
N GLU A 147 -0.22 -4.51 9.71
CA GLU A 147 -1.09 -5.42 8.98
C GLU A 147 -0.78 -5.29 7.49
N VAL A 148 -0.64 -6.43 6.81
CA VAL A 148 -0.47 -6.45 5.36
C VAL A 148 -1.86 -6.45 4.73
N PHE A 149 -2.12 -5.51 3.83
CA PHE A 149 -3.43 -5.37 3.18
C PHE A 149 -3.37 -5.62 1.67
N ARG A 150 -2.17 -5.65 1.08
CA ARG A 150 -1.96 -5.93 -0.34
C ARG A 150 -0.55 -6.46 -0.57
N ILE A 151 -0.42 -7.43 -1.46
CA ILE A 151 0.86 -7.92 -1.96
C ILE A 151 0.85 -7.82 -3.49
N GLU A 152 1.91 -7.26 -4.05
CA GLU A 152 2.16 -7.25 -5.50
C GLU A 152 3.37 -8.13 -5.83
N VAL A 153 3.22 -9.06 -6.77
CA VAL A 153 4.32 -9.85 -7.34
C VAL A 153 4.75 -9.24 -8.67
N ILE A 154 5.96 -8.71 -8.72
CA ILE A 154 6.55 -8.10 -9.92
C ILE A 154 7.52 -9.08 -10.56
N GLY A 155 7.44 -9.24 -11.88
CA GLY A 155 8.28 -10.14 -12.66
C GLY A 155 7.68 -11.53 -12.84
N ASN A 156 8.51 -12.51 -13.19
CA ASN A 156 8.06 -13.88 -13.51
C ASN A 156 8.26 -14.86 -12.33
N CYS A 157 8.61 -14.35 -11.15
CA CYS A 157 8.82 -15.17 -9.97
C CYS A 157 7.53 -15.47 -9.23
N CYS A 158 7.42 -16.70 -8.72
CA CYS A 158 6.41 -17.07 -7.75
C CYS A 158 6.96 -16.89 -6.33
N TRP A 159 6.08 -16.57 -5.39
CA TRP A 159 6.43 -16.42 -3.99
C TRP A 159 5.58 -17.32 -3.12
N LYS A 160 6.22 -17.99 -2.16
CA LYS A 160 5.53 -18.72 -1.10
C LYS A 160 5.60 -17.92 0.18
N ILE A 161 4.45 -17.47 0.66
CA ILE A 161 4.32 -16.77 1.94
C ILE A 161 3.85 -17.74 3.03
N ASN A 162 4.29 -17.51 4.26
CA ASN A 162 4.03 -18.41 5.38
C ASN A 162 3.60 -17.63 6.63
N GLU A 163 2.64 -18.19 7.36
CA GLU A 163 2.03 -17.60 8.57
C GLU A 163 3.02 -17.47 9.74
N ARG A 164 4.00 -18.38 9.83
CA ARG A 164 5.04 -18.36 10.88
C ARG A 164 6.41 -18.04 10.30
N THR A 165 7.34 -17.70 11.18
CA THR A 165 8.75 -17.49 10.80
C THR A 165 9.38 -18.79 10.33
N ARG A 166 10.54 -18.66 9.66
CA ARG A 166 11.33 -19.78 9.15
C ARG A 166 10.55 -20.73 8.22
N HIS A 167 9.63 -20.18 7.43
CA HIS A 167 8.84 -20.90 6.42
C HIS A 167 7.97 -22.03 6.99
N ARG A 168 7.24 -21.75 8.09
CA ARG A 168 6.37 -22.70 8.79
C ARG A 168 4.91 -22.23 8.83
N GLY A 169 4.00 -23.15 9.17
CA GLY A 169 2.57 -22.87 9.36
C GLY A 169 1.78 -22.94 8.06
N LYS A 170 0.61 -22.28 8.03
CA LYS A 170 -0.19 -22.15 6.80
C LYS A 170 0.60 -21.42 5.73
N THR A 171 0.36 -21.78 4.47
CA THR A 171 1.11 -21.25 3.32
C THR A 171 0.18 -20.83 2.21
N GLN A 172 0.52 -19.73 1.54
CA GLN A 172 -0.16 -19.25 0.34
C GLN A 172 0.89 -19.11 -0.78
N LEU A 173 0.55 -19.57 -1.97
CA LEU A 173 1.36 -19.42 -3.17
C LEU A 173 0.86 -18.19 -3.94
N LEU A 174 1.80 -17.32 -4.30
CA LEU A 174 1.56 -16.10 -5.06
C LEU A 174 2.23 -16.25 -6.42
N HIS A 175 1.43 -16.25 -7.48
CA HIS A 175 1.92 -16.37 -8.84
C HIS A 175 2.43 -15.02 -9.39
N GLY A 176 3.16 -15.05 -10.51
CA GLY A 176 3.55 -13.84 -11.21
C GLY A 176 2.33 -12.97 -11.55
N GLY A 177 2.41 -11.67 -11.27
CA GLY A 177 1.30 -10.74 -11.47
C GLY A 177 0.22 -10.77 -10.38
N PHE A 178 0.38 -11.54 -9.30
CA PHE A 178 -0.50 -11.46 -8.14
C PHE A 178 -0.54 -10.03 -7.60
N ASP A 179 -1.74 -9.48 -7.41
CA ASP A 179 -1.99 -8.12 -6.92
C ASP A 179 -3.29 -8.07 -6.10
N ASP A 180 -3.25 -8.62 -4.89
CA ASP A 180 -4.44 -8.74 -4.01
C ASP A 180 -4.04 -8.82 -2.52
N GLU A 181 -5.04 -8.93 -1.64
CA GLU A 181 -4.87 -9.16 -0.20
C GLU A 181 -4.43 -10.60 0.05
N PRO A 182 -3.43 -10.84 0.91
CA PRO A 182 -3.05 -12.20 1.27
C PRO A 182 -4.06 -12.84 2.23
N ASP A 183 -4.30 -14.13 2.07
CA ASP A 183 -5.15 -14.94 2.95
C ASP A 183 -4.56 -15.07 4.37
N ILE A 184 -3.24 -14.89 4.48
CA ILE A 184 -2.49 -15.03 5.72
C ILE A 184 -1.61 -13.80 5.97
N GLN A 185 -1.40 -13.43 7.24
CA GLN A 185 -0.40 -12.41 7.60
C GLN A 185 1.01 -13.01 7.46
N PRO A 186 1.82 -12.59 6.49
CA PRO A 186 3.10 -13.24 6.24
C PRO A 186 4.12 -12.90 7.33
N LYS A 187 4.76 -13.93 7.89
CA LYS A 187 5.91 -13.78 8.81
C LYS A 187 7.22 -14.26 8.21
N SER A 188 7.16 -15.01 7.11
CA SER A 188 8.32 -15.37 6.29
C SER A 188 7.91 -15.63 4.85
N VAL A 189 8.81 -15.36 3.91
CA VAL A 189 8.55 -15.53 2.48
C VAL A 189 9.77 -16.10 1.75
N GLN A 190 9.53 -16.86 0.70
CA GLN A 190 10.60 -17.38 -0.16
C GLN A 190 10.16 -17.38 -1.62
N VAL A 191 11.10 -17.08 -2.51
CA VAL A 191 10.93 -17.26 -3.95
C VAL A 191 10.82 -18.76 -4.24
N PHE A 192 9.91 -19.10 -5.14
CA PHE A 192 9.72 -20.44 -5.67
C PHE A 192 9.60 -20.36 -7.20
N MET A 193 9.99 -21.42 -7.91
CA MET A 193 9.80 -21.45 -9.36
C MET A 193 8.35 -21.71 -9.70
N CYS A 194 7.75 -20.88 -10.55
CA CYS A 194 6.41 -21.13 -11.04
C CYS A 194 6.42 -22.46 -11.81
N GLN A 195 5.65 -23.43 -11.34
CA GLN A 195 5.24 -24.53 -12.19
C GLN A 195 4.13 -23.96 -13.07
N TYR A 196 4.29 -24.04 -14.39
CA TYR A 196 3.21 -23.74 -15.32
C TYR A 196 2.06 -24.71 -14.98
N LEU A 197 1.00 -24.19 -14.38
CA LEU A 197 -0.27 -24.89 -14.20
C LEU A 197 -1.19 -24.54 -15.37
#